data_AF-A0A1W9WH16-F1
#
_entry.id   AF-A0A1W9WH16-F1
#
_cell.length_a   1.000
_cell.length_b   1.000
_cell.length_c   1.000
_cell.angle_alpha   90.00
_cell.angle_beta   90.00
_cell.angle_gamma   90.00
#
_symmetry.space_group_name_H-M   'P 1'
#
loop_
_entity.id
_entity.type
_entity.pdbx_description
1 polymer ?
#
loop_
_entity_poly.entity_id
_entity_poly.type
_entity_poly.pdbx_seq_one_letter_code
_entity_poly.pdbx_strand_id
1 'polypeptide(L)'
;MKEKSLSKLFFLFSLILIIGIVPAIALAQSSFFKRTDVGTAFTYQGYLTDGSNPADGTYNFEFALYDAASDGSQIGSTQTKSGVTVSDGLFSVSLDFGSNAFDGNNRYLEVKVGTETLSPRVELSPSPYSMYSADSGALQGNTVSSDSPSSGQVLKWDGSAWAPATDNTGSVVDTGYNGLFDESIYVIG
;
A
#
# COMPACT_ATOMS: atom_id res chain seq x y z
N MET A 1 62.67 45.03 17.68
CA MET A 1 61.37 44.81 18.37
C MET A 1 60.30 44.31 17.38
N LYS A 2 60.58 43.24 16.61
CA LYS A 2 59.69 42.74 15.53
C LYS A 2 59.30 41.25 15.64
N GLU A 3 59.93 40.50 16.55
CA GLU A 3 59.73 39.03 16.62
C GLU A 3 58.61 38.56 17.55
N LYS A 4 58.05 39.43 18.42
CA LYS A 4 56.98 39.03 19.37
C LYS A 4 55.56 39.04 18.78
N SER A 5 55.36 39.60 17.59
CA SER A 5 54.03 39.63 16.93
C SER A 5 53.75 38.38 16.10
N LEU A 6 54.79 37.68 15.64
CA LEU A 6 54.63 36.54 14.73
C LEU A 6 54.21 35.26 15.47
N SER A 7 54.65 35.06 16.72
CA SER A 7 54.33 33.87 17.52
C SER A 7 52.87 33.81 18.00
N LYS A 8 52.25 34.97 18.28
CA LYS A 8 50.81 35.03 18.62
C LYS A 8 49.90 34.80 17.42
N LEU A 9 50.36 35.15 16.21
CA LEU A 9 49.61 34.95 14.98
C LEU A 9 49.63 33.48 14.51
N PHE A 10 50.74 32.76 14.75
CA PHE A 10 50.80 31.31 14.56
C PHE A 10 49.95 30.54 15.59
N PHE A 11 49.87 31.00 16.84
CA PHE A 11 49.01 30.37 17.86
C PHE A 11 47.50 30.56 17.57
N LEU A 12 47.11 31.70 16.99
CA LEU A 12 45.72 31.95 16.57
C LEU A 12 45.32 31.14 15.32
N PHE A 13 46.26 30.88 14.41
CA PHE A 13 46.03 29.94 13.29
C PHE A 13 46.02 28.47 13.72
N SER A 14 46.76 28.11 14.78
CA SER A 14 46.73 26.75 15.34
C SER A 14 45.46 26.44 16.15
N LEU A 15 44.72 27.45 16.60
CA LEU A 15 43.44 27.24 17.31
C LEU A 15 42.23 27.12 16.38
N ILE A 16 42.35 27.62 15.14
CA ILE A 16 41.26 27.59 14.13
C ILE A 16 41.30 26.29 13.29
N LEU A 17 42.37 25.50 13.36
CA LEU A 17 42.48 24.23 12.63
C LEU A 17 41.90 23.01 13.37
N ILE A 18 41.44 23.16 14.61
CA ILE A 18 40.93 22.04 15.44
C ILE A 18 39.39 21.98 15.49
N ILE A 19 38.69 22.99 14.96
CA ILE A 19 37.21 23.03 14.88
C ILE A 19 36.80 23.06 13.41
N GLY A 20 36.91 21.93 12.73
CA GLY A 20 36.54 21.84 11.32
C GLY A 20 36.68 20.47 10.69
N ILE A 21 36.78 19.41 11.49
CA ILE A 21 36.44 18.06 11.03
C ILE A 21 34.91 18.04 10.97
N VAL A 22 34.34 18.63 9.92
CA VAL A 22 32.98 18.25 9.52
C VAL A 22 33.12 16.80 9.09
N PRO A 23 32.48 15.83 9.78
CA PRO A 23 32.49 14.46 9.30
C PRO A 23 31.89 14.49 7.89
N ALA A 24 32.44 13.66 7.01
CA ALA A 24 31.84 13.35 5.73
C ALA A 24 30.35 13.04 5.94
N ILE A 25 29.50 14.05 5.77
CA ILE A 25 28.07 13.86 5.64
C ILE A 25 27.91 13.44 4.19
N ALA A 26 28.07 12.13 3.98
CA ALA A 26 27.39 11.46 2.91
C ALA A 26 25.89 11.66 3.18
N LEU A 27 25.29 12.71 2.63
CA LEU A 27 23.85 12.67 2.39
C LEU A 27 23.69 11.63 1.29
N ALA A 28 23.37 10.42 1.75
CA ALA A 28 22.84 9.36 0.94
C ALA A 28 21.84 9.97 -0.04
N GLN A 29 22.08 9.72 -1.33
CA GLN A 29 21.05 9.94 -2.33
C GLN A 29 19.84 9.17 -1.84
N SER A 30 18.80 9.89 -1.41
CA SER A 30 17.53 9.31 -1.03
C SER A 30 16.98 8.67 -2.30
N SER A 31 17.25 7.39 -2.47
CA SER A 31 16.54 6.56 -3.42
C SER A 31 15.10 6.55 -2.94
N PHE A 32 14.30 7.44 -3.53
CA PHE A 32 12.85 7.37 -3.45
C PHE A 32 12.46 6.06 -4.13
N PHE A 33 12.38 4.99 -3.35
CA PHE A 33 11.61 3.84 -3.77
C PHE A 33 10.15 4.29 -3.75
N LYS A 34 9.71 4.90 -4.86
CA LYS A 34 8.29 5.05 -5.12
C LYS A 34 7.73 3.64 -5.08
N ARG A 35 6.86 3.36 -4.10
CA ARG A 35 6.10 2.10 -4.02
C ARG A 35 5.62 1.78 -5.43
N THR A 36 6.08 0.66 -5.99
CA THR A 36 5.38 0.07 -7.13
C THR A 36 4.07 -0.37 -6.55
N ASP A 37 3.02 0.40 -6.84
CA ASP A 37 1.67 0.04 -6.47
C ASP A 37 1.44 -1.42 -6.86
N VAL A 38 0.84 -2.21 -5.96
CA VAL A 38 0.48 -3.55 -6.36
C VAL A 38 -0.63 -3.36 -7.40
N GLY A 39 -0.31 -3.64 -8.67
CA GLY A 39 -1.25 -3.36 -9.75
C GLY A 39 -2.59 -4.05 -9.49
N THR A 40 -3.67 -3.43 -9.94
CA THR A 40 -5.03 -3.96 -9.78
C THR A 40 -5.35 -5.06 -10.80
N ALA A 41 -4.37 -5.41 -11.63
CA ALA A 41 -4.46 -6.45 -12.62
C ALA A 41 -4.42 -7.86 -11.98
N PHE A 42 -5.28 -8.75 -12.47
CA PHE A 42 -5.28 -10.16 -12.13
C PHE A 42 -5.32 -11.03 -13.39
N THR A 43 -4.93 -12.30 -13.26
CA THR A 43 -5.00 -13.27 -14.37
C THR A 43 -6.33 -14.00 -14.33
N TYR A 44 -7.04 -14.03 -15.46
CA TYR A 44 -8.22 -14.84 -15.67
C TYR A 44 -7.90 -15.96 -16.65
N GLN A 45 -8.18 -17.19 -16.24
CA GLN A 45 -8.05 -18.39 -17.07
C GLN A 45 -9.42 -19.02 -17.27
N GLY A 46 -9.69 -19.47 -18.49
CA GLY A 46 -10.97 -20.06 -18.85
C GLY A 46 -10.81 -21.17 -19.88
N TYR A 47 -11.87 -21.96 -20.02
CA TYR A 47 -11.98 -23.02 -21.01
C TYR A 47 -13.09 -22.69 -22.00
N LEU A 48 -12.75 -22.57 -23.28
CA LEU A 48 -13.65 -22.27 -24.38
C LEU A 48 -13.91 -23.54 -25.20
N THR A 49 -15.18 -23.80 -25.47
CA THR A 49 -15.64 -24.87 -26.35
C THR A 49 -16.34 -24.30 -27.56
N ASP A 50 -16.09 -24.87 -28.73
CA ASP A 50 -16.91 -24.67 -29.93
C ASP A 50 -17.79 -25.92 -30.12
N GLY A 51 -19.04 -25.81 -29.69
CA GLY A 51 -19.96 -26.96 -29.59
C GLY A 51 -19.46 -27.99 -28.58
N SER A 52 -19.19 -29.21 -29.04
CA SER A 52 -18.71 -30.31 -28.19
C SER A 52 -17.18 -30.43 -28.13
N ASN A 53 -16.45 -29.63 -28.91
CA ASN A 53 -15.00 -29.72 -29.01
C ASN A 53 -14.33 -28.54 -28.26
N PRO A 54 -13.12 -28.74 -27.72
CA PRO A 54 -12.28 -27.63 -27.28
C PRO A 54 -12.06 -26.68 -28.46
N ALA A 55 -12.11 -25.38 -28.20
CA ALA A 55 -11.81 -24.38 -29.22
C ALA A 55 -10.29 -24.24 -29.42
N ASP A 56 -9.87 -24.05 -30.67
CA ASP A 56 -8.47 -23.83 -31.05
C ASP A 56 -8.37 -22.65 -32.02
N GLY A 57 -7.43 -21.74 -31.76
CA GLY A 57 -7.17 -20.61 -32.64
C GLY A 57 -7.03 -19.30 -31.90
N THR A 58 -7.32 -18.20 -32.59
CA THR A 58 -7.17 -16.85 -32.06
C THR A 58 -8.52 -16.16 -31.98
N TYR A 59 -8.88 -15.68 -30.79
CA TYR A 59 -10.19 -15.10 -30.51
C TYR A 59 -10.06 -13.69 -29.93
N ASN A 60 -11.09 -12.88 -30.15
CA ASN A 60 -11.23 -11.58 -29.52
C ASN A 60 -12.22 -11.70 -28.37
N PHE A 61 -11.78 -11.32 -27.18
CA PHE A 61 -12.58 -11.35 -25.98
C PHE A 61 -12.91 -9.93 -25.51
N GLU A 62 -14.11 -9.75 -24.97
CA GLU A 62 -14.47 -8.60 -24.15
C GLU A 62 -14.90 -9.06 -22.77
N PHE A 63 -14.40 -8.38 -21.74
CA PHE A 63 -14.71 -8.67 -20.36
C PHE A 63 -15.34 -7.45 -19.70
N ALA A 64 -16.51 -7.62 -19.10
CA ALA A 64 -17.19 -6.57 -18.35
C ALA A 64 -17.56 -7.08 -16.96
N LEU A 65 -17.36 -6.24 -15.94
CA LEU A 65 -17.65 -6.57 -14.56
C LEU A 65 -19.03 -6.04 -14.20
N TYR A 66 -19.80 -6.80 -13.43
CA TYR A 66 -21.15 -6.45 -13.00
C TYR A 66 -21.35 -6.69 -11.50
N ASP A 67 -22.33 -5.99 -10.91
CA ASP A 67 -22.73 -6.12 -9.50
C ASP A 67 -23.72 -7.27 -9.23
N ALA A 68 -24.32 -7.85 -10.27
CA ALA A 68 -25.26 -8.97 -10.17
C ALA A 68 -25.08 -10.02 -11.28
N ALA A 69 -25.49 -11.26 -10.98
CA ALA A 69 -25.43 -12.41 -11.89
C ALA A 69 -26.25 -12.23 -13.17
N SER A 70 -27.35 -11.48 -13.09
CA SER A 70 -28.23 -11.09 -14.19
C SER A 70 -28.77 -9.69 -13.93
N ASP A 71 -29.00 -8.91 -15.00
CA ASP A 71 -29.58 -7.55 -14.97
C ASP A 71 -28.85 -6.53 -14.07
N GLY A 72 -27.60 -6.80 -13.69
CA GLY A 72 -26.78 -5.91 -12.87
C GLY A 72 -26.26 -4.68 -13.62
N SER A 73 -25.78 -3.69 -12.85
CA SER A 73 -25.05 -2.53 -13.37
C SER A 73 -23.59 -2.89 -13.63
N GLN A 74 -23.04 -2.36 -14.73
CA GLN A 74 -21.62 -2.54 -15.04
C GLN A 74 -20.75 -1.73 -14.07
N ILE A 75 -19.68 -2.37 -13.59
CA ILE A 75 -18.66 -1.78 -12.71
C ILE A 75 -17.36 -1.61 -13.52
N GLY A 76 -16.87 -0.37 -13.62
CA GLY A 76 -15.65 -0.07 -14.37
C GLY A 76 -15.82 -0.21 -15.90
N SER A 77 -14.70 -0.08 -16.63
CA SER A 77 -14.70 -0.15 -18.09
C SER A 77 -14.57 -1.57 -18.61
N THR A 78 -15.14 -1.83 -19.80
CA THR A 78 -14.94 -3.09 -20.52
C THR A 78 -13.46 -3.25 -20.90
N GLN A 79 -12.93 -4.46 -20.69
CA GLN A 79 -11.56 -4.84 -21.06
C GLN A 79 -11.60 -5.65 -22.35
N THR A 80 -11.11 -5.06 -23.45
CA THR A 80 -11.00 -5.75 -24.75
C THR A 80 -9.63 -6.42 -24.86
N LYS A 81 -9.62 -7.73 -25.15
CA LYS A 81 -8.43 -8.53 -25.40
C LYS A 81 -8.52 -9.13 -26.79
N SER A 82 -7.90 -8.46 -27.75
CA SER A 82 -7.84 -8.94 -29.12
C SER A 82 -6.68 -9.92 -29.31
N GLY A 83 -6.85 -10.89 -30.19
CA GLY A 83 -5.75 -11.77 -30.58
C GLY A 83 -5.34 -12.80 -29.51
N VAL A 84 -6.25 -13.21 -28.62
CA VAL A 84 -5.95 -14.18 -27.56
C VAL A 84 -5.88 -15.57 -28.17
N THR A 85 -4.73 -16.23 -28.03
CA THR A 85 -4.55 -17.62 -28.44
C THR A 85 -5.26 -18.55 -27.45
N VAL A 86 -6.12 -19.40 -28.01
CA VAL A 86 -6.80 -20.50 -27.32
C VAL A 86 -6.22 -21.79 -27.87
N SER A 87 -5.82 -22.69 -26.97
CA SER A 87 -5.24 -23.99 -27.32
C SER A 87 -5.87 -25.06 -26.44
N ASP A 88 -6.39 -26.12 -27.05
CA ASP A 88 -7.16 -27.17 -26.38
C ASP A 88 -8.24 -26.57 -25.47
N GLY A 89 -8.91 -25.51 -25.94
CA GLY A 89 -9.91 -24.74 -25.18
C GLY A 89 -9.36 -23.83 -24.08
N LEU A 90 -8.11 -23.98 -23.65
CA LEU A 90 -7.56 -23.16 -22.56
C LEU A 90 -7.10 -21.78 -23.06
N PHE A 91 -7.41 -20.74 -22.29
CA PHE A 91 -6.85 -19.40 -22.49
C PHE A 91 -6.52 -18.73 -21.15
N SER A 92 -5.63 -17.73 -21.22
CA SER A 92 -5.22 -16.91 -20.08
C SER A 92 -5.09 -15.45 -20.51
N VAL A 93 -5.66 -14.54 -19.73
CA VAL A 93 -5.61 -13.09 -19.98
C VAL A 93 -5.37 -12.32 -18.70
N SER A 94 -4.66 -11.19 -18.78
CA SER A 94 -4.54 -10.24 -17.67
C SER A 94 -5.66 -9.20 -17.76
N LEU A 95 -6.51 -9.12 -16.74
CA LEU A 95 -7.63 -8.18 -16.63
C LEU A 95 -7.33 -7.15 -15.54
N ASP A 96 -7.71 -5.90 -15.77
CA ASP A 96 -7.58 -4.82 -14.78
C ASP A 96 -8.81 -3.90 -14.87
N PHE A 97 -9.61 -3.85 -13.81
CA PHE A 97 -10.79 -2.98 -13.72
C PHE A 97 -10.55 -1.77 -12.80
N GLY A 98 -9.32 -1.60 -12.29
CA GLY A 98 -8.95 -0.56 -11.35
C GLY A 98 -9.32 -0.87 -9.89
N SER A 99 -8.81 -0.05 -8.97
CA SER A 99 -8.90 -0.26 -7.52
C SER A 99 -10.34 -0.22 -6.98
N ASN A 100 -11.21 0.58 -7.61
CA ASN A 100 -12.58 0.77 -7.16
C ASN A 100 -13.53 -0.34 -7.63
N ALA A 101 -13.06 -1.21 -8.53
CA ALA A 101 -13.90 -2.28 -9.07
C ALA A 101 -14.12 -3.42 -8.08
N PHE A 102 -13.25 -3.58 -7.07
CA PHE A 102 -13.31 -4.67 -6.08
C PHE A 102 -13.37 -4.10 -4.66
N ASP A 103 -14.59 -3.80 -4.21
CA ASP A 103 -14.88 -3.17 -2.91
C ASP A 103 -15.26 -4.16 -1.79
N GLY A 104 -15.09 -5.47 -2.04
CA GLY A 104 -15.47 -6.54 -1.11
C GLY A 104 -16.88 -7.09 -1.32
N ASN A 105 -17.72 -6.48 -2.16
CA ASN A 105 -18.97 -7.12 -2.60
C ASN A 105 -18.70 -8.11 -3.74
N ASN A 106 -19.61 -9.06 -3.94
CA ASN A 106 -19.55 -10.02 -5.03
C ASN A 106 -19.49 -9.28 -6.38
N ARG A 107 -18.76 -9.87 -7.34
CA ARG A 107 -18.64 -9.35 -8.69
C ARG A 107 -18.93 -10.46 -9.68
N TYR A 108 -19.47 -10.09 -10.84
CA TYR A 108 -19.85 -11.03 -11.88
C TYR A 108 -19.18 -10.63 -13.19
N LEU A 109 -18.35 -11.52 -13.71
CA LEU A 109 -17.63 -11.33 -14.97
C LEU A 109 -18.48 -11.82 -16.12
N GLU A 110 -18.86 -10.90 -16.99
CA GLU A 110 -19.40 -11.21 -18.31
C GLU A 110 -18.25 -11.38 -19.30
N VAL A 111 -18.32 -12.45 -20.10
CA VAL A 111 -17.32 -12.76 -21.12
C VAL A 111 -18.02 -12.78 -22.48
N LYS A 112 -17.52 -12.01 -23.43
CA LYS A 112 -17.96 -12.07 -24.84
C LYS A 112 -16.83 -12.57 -25.71
N VAL A 113 -17.16 -13.40 -26.69
CA VAL A 113 -16.23 -13.92 -27.70
C VAL A 113 -16.77 -13.52 -29.06
N GLY A 114 -16.10 -12.57 -29.73
CA GLY A 114 -16.66 -11.94 -30.93
C GLY A 114 -17.98 -11.23 -30.63
N THR A 115 -19.09 -11.70 -31.19
CA THR A 115 -20.45 -11.14 -30.96
C THR A 115 -21.25 -11.91 -29.90
N GLU A 116 -20.78 -13.09 -29.49
CA GLU A 116 -21.52 -13.97 -28.59
C GLU A 116 -21.23 -13.63 -27.14
N THR A 117 -22.29 -13.47 -26.34
CA THR A 117 -22.17 -13.25 -24.89
C THR A 117 -22.34 -14.57 -24.16
N LEU A 118 -21.31 -15.01 -23.44
CA LEU A 118 -21.36 -16.24 -22.66
C LEU A 118 -22.22 -16.03 -21.41
N SER A 119 -23.21 -16.90 -21.24
CA SER A 119 -24.11 -16.91 -20.08
C SER A 119 -24.12 -18.29 -19.42
N PRO A 120 -24.27 -18.36 -18.08
CA PRO A 120 -24.39 -17.25 -17.13
C PRO A 120 -23.05 -16.55 -16.86
N ARG A 121 -23.10 -15.35 -16.27
CA ARG A 121 -21.90 -14.62 -15.83
C ARG A 121 -21.13 -15.44 -14.78
N VAL A 122 -19.80 -15.32 -14.81
CA VAL A 122 -18.93 -16.03 -13.86
C VAL A 122 -18.80 -15.19 -12.60
N GLU A 123 -19.22 -15.74 -11.46
CA GLU A 123 -19.03 -15.08 -10.18
C GLU A 123 -17.54 -15.03 -9.80
N LEU A 124 -17.03 -13.83 -9.59
CA LEU A 124 -15.73 -13.54 -9.00
C LEU A 124 -15.96 -13.27 -7.52
N SER A 125 -15.68 -14.28 -6.69
CA SER A 125 -15.61 -14.06 -5.25
C SER A 125 -14.36 -13.20 -4.95
N PRO A 126 -14.46 -12.22 -4.03
CA PRO A 126 -13.28 -11.49 -3.59
C PRO A 126 -12.29 -12.50 -3.01
N SER A 127 -11.10 -12.59 -3.62
CA SER A 127 -10.01 -13.34 -3.01
C SER A 127 -9.70 -12.66 -1.66
N PRO A 128 -9.52 -13.41 -0.55
CA PRO A 128 -9.34 -12.85 0.80
C PRO A 128 -8.19 -11.84 0.98
N TYR A 129 -7.37 -11.63 -0.05
CA TYR A 129 -6.21 -10.75 -0.04
C TYR A 129 -6.43 -9.31 -0.54
N SER A 130 -7.61 -8.93 -1.08
CA SER A 130 -7.83 -7.53 -1.53
C SER A 130 -8.50 -6.62 -0.51
N MET A 131 -9.13 -7.15 0.55
CA MET A 131 -9.88 -6.33 1.52
C MET A 131 -9.01 -5.59 2.55
N TYR A 132 -7.73 -5.96 2.70
CA TYR A 132 -6.86 -5.35 3.73
C TYR A 132 -5.63 -4.61 3.18
N SER A 133 -5.48 -4.51 1.85
CA SER A 133 -4.40 -3.76 1.22
C SER A 133 -4.90 -2.58 0.37
N ALA A 134 -6.11 -2.08 0.64
CA ALA A 134 -6.62 -0.84 0.07
C ALA A 134 -6.64 0.27 1.12
N ASP A 135 -5.53 0.42 1.85
CA ASP A 135 -5.03 1.70 2.36
C ASP A 135 -3.74 1.46 3.17
N SER A 136 -2.61 1.25 2.49
CA SER A 136 -1.33 1.47 3.18
C SER A 136 -1.11 2.96 3.48
N GLY A 137 -2.00 3.83 2.99
CA GLY A 137 -2.00 5.28 3.14
C GLY A 137 -3.16 5.82 3.96
N ALA A 138 -3.92 4.99 4.68
CA ALA A 138 -4.92 5.47 5.63
C ALA A 138 -5.05 4.53 6.85
N LEU A 139 -5.29 5.09 8.02
CA LEU A 139 -5.62 4.35 9.24
C LEU A 139 -7.08 4.64 9.57
N GLN A 140 -7.92 3.59 9.55
CA GLN A 140 -9.37 3.71 9.80
C GLN A 140 -10.06 4.73 8.86
N GLY A 141 -9.68 4.76 7.58
CA GLY A 141 -10.22 5.69 6.57
C GLY A 141 -9.68 7.12 6.67
N ASN A 142 -8.77 7.39 7.60
CA ASN A 142 -8.09 8.67 7.74
C ASN A 142 -6.71 8.62 7.09
N THR A 143 -6.44 9.49 6.12
CA THR A 143 -5.19 9.47 5.35
C THR A 143 -3.95 9.56 6.24
N VAL A 144 -2.91 8.80 5.93
CA VAL A 144 -1.56 8.89 6.50
C VAL A 144 -0.76 9.84 5.61
N SER A 145 -0.09 10.82 6.20
CA SER A 145 0.77 11.75 5.46
C SER A 145 1.86 11.00 4.70
N SER A 146 2.18 11.49 3.49
CA SER A 146 3.32 11.01 2.69
C SER A 146 4.67 11.47 3.23
N ASP A 147 4.69 12.30 4.27
CA ASP A 147 5.93 12.79 4.87
C ASP A 147 6.73 11.64 5.47
N SER A 148 8.04 11.62 5.20
CA SER A 148 8.94 10.61 5.76
C SER A 148 9.19 10.89 7.24
N PRO A 149 8.93 9.93 8.15
CA PRO A 149 9.22 10.12 9.56
C PRO A 149 10.73 10.24 9.80
N SER A 150 11.11 11.13 10.70
CA SER A 150 12.45 11.22 11.28
C SER A 150 12.59 10.35 12.52
N SER A 151 13.84 10.05 12.93
CA SER A 151 14.10 9.30 14.16
C SER A 151 13.44 9.96 15.36
N GLY A 152 12.65 9.19 16.13
CA GLY A 152 11.92 9.68 17.29
C GLY A 152 10.53 10.27 16.98
N GLN A 153 10.02 10.13 15.76
CA GLN A 153 8.65 10.49 15.42
C GLN A 153 7.73 9.27 15.42
N VAL A 154 6.48 9.49 15.80
CA VAL A 154 5.36 8.53 15.71
C VAL A 154 4.23 9.17 14.92
N LEU A 155 3.39 8.36 14.25
CA LEU A 155 2.20 8.88 13.59
C LEU A 155 1.23 9.44 14.63
N LYS A 156 0.81 10.69 14.46
CA LYS A 156 -0.20 11.36 15.29
C LYS A 156 -1.29 11.93 14.39
N TRP A 157 -2.53 11.82 14.84
CA TRP A 157 -3.65 12.49 14.19
C TRP A 157 -3.54 14.00 14.40
N ASP A 158 -3.45 14.78 13.33
CA ASP A 158 -3.34 16.24 13.37
C ASP A 158 -4.68 16.98 13.17
N GLY A 159 -5.77 16.23 12.99
CA GLY A 159 -7.10 16.76 12.66
C GLY A 159 -7.50 16.58 11.19
N SER A 160 -6.56 16.23 10.31
CA SER A 160 -6.80 15.97 8.89
C SER A 160 -6.13 14.68 8.39
N ALA A 161 -4.95 14.35 8.91
CA ALA A 161 -4.18 13.17 8.54
C ALA A 161 -3.44 12.59 9.75
N TRP A 162 -3.04 11.32 9.64
CA TRP A 162 -2.02 10.73 10.50
C TRP A 162 -0.65 11.15 10.00
N ALA A 163 -0.01 12.12 10.66
CA ALA A 163 1.28 12.66 10.25
C ALA A 163 2.41 12.30 11.24
N PRO A 164 3.66 12.12 10.78
CA PRO A 164 4.79 11.96 11.70
C PRO A 164 4.97 13.20 12.60
N ALA A 165 4.95 12.99 13.91
CA ALA A 165 5.22 14.03 14.90
C ALA A 165 6.12 13.47 16.00
N THR A 166 6.99 14.32 16.57
CA THR A 166 7.90 13.93 17.65
C THR A 166 7.15 13.16 18.71
N ASP A 167 7.66 12.00 19.11
CA ASP A 167 7.06 11.25 20.20
C ASP A 167 6.90 12.17 21.41
N ASN A 168 5.67 12.27 21.90
CA ASN A 168 5.45 12.98 23.14
C ASN A 168 5.85 11.94 24.16
N THR A 169 7.15 11.88 24.48
CA THR A 169 7.63 11.13 25.62
C THR A 169 6.94 11.75 26.82
N GLY A 170 5.72 11.30 27.09
CA GLY A 170 5.16 11.36 28.41
C GLY A 170 6.24 10.71 29.25
N SER A 171 6.73 11.45 30.23
CA SER A 171 7.20 10.84 31.46
C SER A 171 6.36 9.59 31.65
N VAL A 172 6.98 8.41 31.71
CA VAL A 172 6.29 7.24 32.27
C VAL A 172 5.90 7.72 33.66
N VAL A 173 4.69 8.26 33.79
CA VAL A 173 4.05 8.30 35.08
C VAL A 173 3.75 6.83 35.25
N ASP A 174 4.66 6.14 35.91
CA ASP A 174 4.29 4.98 36.69
C ASP A 174 3.27 5.53 37.69
N THR A 175 2.03 5.69 37.25
CA THR A 175 0.90 5.76 38.16
C THR A 175 0.83 4.36 38.69
N GLY A 176 1.65 4.10 39.72
CA GLY A 176 1.76 2.81 40.39
C GLY A 176 0.36 2.25 40.50
N TYR A 177 0.22 0.99 40.08
CA TYR A 177 -1.04 0.28 39.97
C TYR A 177 -1.83 0.41 41.28
N ASN A 178 -2.63 1.47 41.39
CA ASN A 178 -3.41 1.78 42.58
C ASN A 178 -4.77 1.14 42.38
N GLY A 179 -4.77 -0.18 42.44
CA GLY A 179 -5.94 -0.99 42.26
C GLY A 179 -5.72 -2.38 42.82
N LEU A 180 -6.37 -2.62 43.96
CA LEU A 180 -6.83 -3.92 44.47
C LEU A 180 -5.88 -4.69 45.40
N PHE A 181 -5.70 -4.19 46.62
CA PHE A 181 -5.85 -5.05 47.82
C PHE A 181 -6.68 -4.29 48.85
N ASP A 182 -7.95 -4.64 48.92
CA ASP A 182 -8.76 -4.44 50.13
C ASP A 182 -8.16 -5.35 51.21
N GLU A 183 -7.49 -4.75 52.19
CA GLU A 183 -7.14 -5.46 53.42
C GLU A 183 -7.30 -4.51 54.60
N SER A 184 -8.57 -4.19 54.90
CA SER A 184 -8.94 -3.72 56.23
C SER A 184 -8.70 -4.84 57.25
N ILE A 185 -7.45 -5.04 57.67
CA ILE A 185 -7.14 -5.88 58.83
C ILE A 185 -7.54 -5.11 60.08
N TYR A 186 -8.65 -5.53 60.69
CA TYR A 186 -9.07 -5.10 62.01
C TYR A 186 -8.14 -5.72 63.06
N VAL A 187 -7.22 -4.94 63.62
CA VAL A 187 -6.46 -5.35 64.82
C VAL A 187 -7.23 -4.88 66.05
N ILE A 188 -7.89 -5.83 66.71
CA ILE A 188 -8.39 -5.66 68.08
C ILE A 188 -7.21 -5.61 69.05
N GLY A 189 -7.07 -4.48 69.74
CA GLY A 189 -6.36 -4.36 71.00
C GLY A 189 -7.37 -4.29 72.15
#